data_AF-A0A0V0SUW5-F1
#
_entry.id   AF-A0A0V0SUW5-F1
#
_cell.length_a   1.000
_cell.length_b   1.000
_cell.length_c   1.000
_cell.angle_alpha   90.00
_cell.angle_beta   90.00
_cell.angle_gamma   90.00
#
_symmetry.space_group_name_H-M   'P 1'
#
loop_
_entity.id
_entity.type
_entity.pdbx_description
1 polymer ?
#
loop_
_entity_poly.entity_id
_entity_poly.type
_entity_poly.pdbx_seq_one_letter_code
_entity_poly.pdbx_strand_id
1 'polypeptide(L)'
;LINLICDILNGDEREVRFHPNQLRSNTRLQPEHLNLLIPELKGVCIHTTHRNQDRIYRIKNILSTAVSMKFERDGKEVSVAEYF
;
A
#
# COMPACT_ATOMS: atom_id res chain seq x y z
N LEU A 1 0.63 -7.52 4.27
CA LEU A 1 0.54 -6.04 4.30
C LEU A 1 -0.90 -5.55 4.30
N ILE A 2 -1.76 -5.98 3.36
CA ILE A 2 -3.17 -5.52 3.32
C ILE A 2 -3.91 -5.76 4.64
N ASN A 3 -3.81 -6.95 5.24
CA ASN A 3 -4.44 -7.23 6.54
C ASN A 3 -3.98 -6.26 7.63
N LEU A 4 -2.66 -6.05 7.76
CA LEU A 4 -2.08 -5.09 8.70
C LEU A 4 -2.60 -3.66 8.47
N ILE A 5 -2.73 -3.23 7.21
CA ILE A 5 -3.33 -1.92 6.88
C ILE A 5 -4.77 -1.84 7.40
N CYS A 6 -5.58 -2.87 7.17
CA CYS A 6 -6.96 -2.92 7.70
C CYS A 6 -6.97 -2.89 9.23
N ASP A 7 -6.10 -3.64 9.89
CA ASP A 7 -6.01 -3.69 11.35
C ASP A 7 -5.65 -2.30 11.93
N ILE A 8 -4.65 -1.61 11.36
CA ILE A 8 -4.28 -0.25 11.77
C ILE A 8 -5.45 0.73 11.60
N LEU A 9 -6.18 0.63 10.48
CA LEU A 9 -7.29 1.54 10.18
C LEU A 9 -8.55 1.27 11.02
N ASN A 10 -8.76 0.03 11.45
CA ASN A 10 -9.83 -0.32 12.37
C ASN A 10 -9.48 0.07 13.82
N GLY A 11 -8.19 0.11 14.16
CA GLY A 11 -7.73 0.35 15.53
C GLY A 11 -8.37 -0.65 16.51
N ASP A 12 -8.73 -0.16 17.70
CA ASP A 12 -9.43 -0.94 18.73
C ASP A 12 -10.98 -0.88 18.57
N GLU A 13 -11.50 -0.43 17.41
CA GLU A 13 -12.95 -0.31 17.23
C GLU A 13 -13.64 -1.68 17.31
N ARG A 14 -14.78 -1.72 18.01
CA ARG A 14 -15.61 -2.94 18.13
C ARG A 14 -16.28 -3.34 16.81
N GLU A 15 -16.48 -2.39 15.90
CA GLU A 15 -17.05 -2.62 14.57
C GLU A 15 -15.97 -2.47 13.50
N VAL A 16 -15.76 -3.53 12.72
CA VAL A 16 -14.77 -3.56 11.65
C VAL A 16 -15.26 -2.73 10.47
N ARG A 17 -14.54 -1.65 10.14
CA ARG A 17 -14.83 -0.77 8.98
C ARG A 17 -14.07 -1.17 7.72
N PHE A 18 -12.88 -1.74 7.88
CA PHE A 18 -12.01 -2.16 6.78
C PHE A 18 -11.79 -3.67 6.84
N HIS A 19 -12.22 -4.37 5.80
CA HIS A 19 -11.90 -5.78 5.61
C HIS A 19 -11.17 -6.00 4.28
N PRO A 20 -10.08 -6.82 4.23
CA PRO A 20 -9.33 -7.07 3.00
C PRO A 20 -10.20 -7.48 1.80
N ASN A 21 -11.18 -8.36 2.05
CA ASN A 21 -12.11 -8.84 1.01
C ASN A 21 -13.10 -7.78 0.48
N GLN A 22 -13.24 -6.64 1.17
CA GLN A 22 -14.07 -5.52 0.75
C GLN A 22 -13.29 -4.52 -0.11
N LEU A 23 -11.96 -4.60 -0.14
CA LEU A 23 -11.14 -3.71 -0.97
C LEU A 23 -11.39 -4.00 -2.45
N ARG A 24 -11.51 -2.93 -3.23
CA ARG A 24 -11.72 -2.93 -4.68
C ARG A 24 -10.72 -1.96 -5.31
N SER A 25 -10.55 -2.03 -6.63
CA SER A 25 -9.66 -1.14 -7.37
C SER A 25 -10.01 0.35 -7.24
N ASN A 26 -11.29 0.66 -6.96
CA ASN A 26 -11.78 2.01 -6.72
C ASN A 26 -11.82 2.40 -5.23
N THR A 27 -11.40 1.52 -4.30
CA THR A 27 -11.29 1.88 -2.89
C THR A 27 -10.16 2.89 -2.72
N ARG A 28 -10.47 4.05 -2.15
CA ARG A 28 -9.49 5.12 -1.91
C ARG A 28 -9.30 5.33 -0.42
N LEU A 29 -8.03 5.42 -0.01
CA LEU A 29 -7.68 5.91 1.31
C LEU A 29 -7.83 7.43 1.33
N GLN A 30 -8.47 7.96 2.37
CA GLN A 30 -8.55 9.39 2.61
C GLN A 30 -7.23 9.89 3.22
N PRO A 31 -6.90 11.19 3.12
CA PRO A 31 -5.70 11.75 3.72
C PRO A 31 -5.51 11.40 5.19
N GLU A 32 -6.59 11.33 5.96
CA GLU A 32 -6.60 10.99 7.39
C GLU A 32 -6.13 9.55 7.62
N HIS A 33 -6.54 8.62 6.74
CA HIS A 33 -6.06 7.23 6.79
C HIS A 33 -4.55 7.15 6.54
N LEU A 34 -4.02 7.97 5.61
CA LEU A 34 -2.58 8.01 5.35
C LEU A 34 -1.80 8.56 6.54
N ASN A 35 -2.34 9.56 7.24
CA ASN A 35 -1.73 10.11 8.46
C ASN A 35 -1.58 9.07 9.58
N LEU A 36 -2.50 8.10 9.65
CA LEU A 36 -2.41 6.96 10.59
C LEU A 36 -1.45 5.89 10.10
N LEU A 37 -1.49 5.54 8.81
CA LEU A 37 -0.72 4.43 8.25
C LEU A 37 0.79 4.72 8.15
N ILE A 38 1.17 5.96 7.79
CA ILE A 38 2.58 6.32 7.58
C ILE A 38 3.44 6.06 8.82
N PRO A 39 3.11 6.55 10.03
CA PRO A 39 3.95 6.30 11.21
C PRO A 39 4.04 4.81 11.57
N GLU A 40 2.93 4.07 11.47
CA GLU A 40 2.88 2.65 11.82
C GLU A 40 3.67 1.76 10.84
N LEU A 41 3.64 2.08 9.55
CA LEU A 41 4.30 1.27 8.52
C LEU A 41 5.75 1.69 8.28
N LYS A 42 6.14 2.91 8.66
CA LYS A 42 7.51 3.39 8.43
C LYS A 42 8.51 2.56 9.22
N GLY A 43 9.47 1.99 8.51
CA GLY A 43 10.53 1.17 9.09
C GLY A 43 10.22 -0.31 9.16
N VAL A 44 8.98 -0.74 8.86
CA VAL A 44 8.59 -2.15 8.74
C VAL A 44 9.28 -2.80 7.54
N CYS A 45 9.78 -4.02 7.72
CA CYS A 45 10.34 -4.84 6.64
C CYS A 45 9.24 -5.68 5.98
N ILE A 46 9.21 -5.71 4.65
CA ILE A 46 8.23 -6.46 3.86
C ILE A 46 8.91 -7.32 2.80
N HIS A 47 8.32 -8.48 2.53
CA HIS A 47 8.70 -9.35 1.41
C HIS A 47 7.80 -9.05 0.21
N THR A 48 8.38 -9.03 -0.99
CA THR A 48 7.60 -8.97 -2.24
C THR A 48 7.18 -10.36 -2.68
N THR A 49 5.91 -10.55 -3.04
CA THR A 49 5.35 -11.87 -3.42
C THR A 49 5.09 -12.04 -4.92
N HIS A 50 5.12 -10.97 -5.70
CA HIS A 50 4.73 -10.98 -7.13
C HIS A 50 5.84 -11.50 -8.08
N ARG A 51 7.05 -11.72 -7.57
CA ARG A 51 8.17 -12.34 -8.27
C ARG A 51 8.79 -13.33 -7.31
N ASN A 52 9.23 -14.50 -7.78
CA ASN A 52 10.01 -15.48 -7.01
C ASN A 52 11.42 -14.96 -6.63
N GLN A 53 11.51 -13.67 -6.31
CA GLN A 53 12.68 -12.97 -5.83
C GLN A 53 12.32 -12.63 -4.38
N ASP A 54 12.81 -13.44 -3.44
CA ASP A 54 12.61 -13.24 -2.01
C ASP A 54 13.40 -12.01 -1.52
N ARG A 55 12.96 -10.84 -1.97
CA ARG A 55 13.56 -9.55 -1.67
C ARG A 55 12.81 -8.92 -0.51
N ILE A 56 13.59 -8.49 0.48
CA ILE A 56 13.10 -7.77 1.65
C ILE A 56 13.36 -6.29 1.44
N TYR A 57 12.33 -5.48 1.63
CA TYR A 57 12.40 -4.02 1.57
C TYR A 57 11.95 -3.42 2.90
N ARG A 58 12.61 -2.33 3.31
CA ARG A 58 12.17 -1.53 4.45
C ARG A 58 11.32 -0.36 3.98
N ILE A 59 10.09 -0.25 4.47
CA ILE A 59 9.18 0.83 4.10
C ILE A 59 9.76 2.16 4.58
N LYS A 60 9.97 3.10 3.66
CA LYS A 60 10.44 4.47 3.98
C LYS A 60 9.30 5.48 4.05
N ASN A 61 8.33 5.34 3.16
CA ASN A 61 7.18 6.22 3.05
C ASN A 61 6.04 5.52 2.30
N ILE A 62 4.83 6.09 2.37
CA ILE A 62 3.68 5.74 1.55
C ILE A 62 3.40 6.93 0.65
N LEU A 63 3.30 6.68 -0.66
CA LEU A 63 3.05 7.72 -1.65
C LEU A 63 1.57 7.73 -2.07
N SER A 64 1.24 8.62 -2.99
CA SER A 64 -0.08 8.68 -3.62
C SER A 64 -0.42 7.41 -4.42
N THR A 65 -1.49 7.45 -5.21
CA THR A 65 -1.98 6.27 -5.94
C THR A 65 -0.93 5.68 -6.89
N ALA A 66 -0.93 4.36 -7.06
CA ALA A 66 -0.04 3.68 -7.99
C ALA A 66 -0.21 4.15 -9.46
N VAL A 67 -1.38 4.72 -9.80
CA VAL A 67 -1.68 5.29 -11.13
C VAL A 67 -0.93 6.62 -11.36
N SER A 68 -0.77 7.43 -10.31
CA SER A 68 -0.04 8.71 -10.41
C SER A 68 1.46 8.56 -10.24
N MET A 69 1.93 7.46 -9.66
CA MET A 69 3.35 7.17 -9.52
C MET A 69 3.90 6.61 -10.83
N LYS A 70 4.76 7.38 -11.50
CA LYS A 70 5.35 7.01 -12.78
C LYS A 70 6.87 6.87 -12.70
N PHE A 71 7.42 6.06 -13.60
CA PHE A 71 8.85 5.86 -13.75
C PHE A 71 9.20 5.54 -15.20
N GLU A 72 10.46 5.75 -15.58
CA GLU A 72 10.94 5.39 -16.91
C GLU A 72 11.22 3.88 -16.98
N ARG A 73 10.72 3.25 -18.04
CA ARG A 73 11.00 1.86 -18.41
C ARG A 73 11.10 1.76 -19.93
N ASP A 74 12.22 1.23 -20.41
CA ASP A 74 12.46 0.99 -21.85
C ASP A 74 12.24 2.27 -22.70
N GLY A 75 12.64 3.43 -22.17
CA GLY A 75 12.49 4.75 -22.82
C GLY A 75 11.06 5.30 -22.83
N LYS A 76 10.13 4.71 -22.08
CA LYS A 76 8.75 5.19 -21.92
C LYS A 76 8.43 5.46 -20.46
N GLU A 77 7.64 6.48 -20.22
CA GLU A 77 7.06 6.74 -18.89
C GLU A 77 5.87 5.79 -18.66
N VAL A 78 5.92 4.98 -17.61
CA VAL A 78 4.88 4.02 -17.25
C VAL A 78 4.50 4.20 -15.78
N SER A 79 3.21 4.12 -15.46
CA SER A 79 2.76 4.14 -14.06
C SER A 79 3.04 2.81 -13.35
N VAL A 80 3.15 2.83 -12.03
CA VAL A 80 3.25 1.60 -11.23
C VAL A 80 2.01 0.73 -11.45
N ALA A 81 0.82 1.32 -11.59
CA ALA A 81 -0.40 0.56 -11.84
C ALA A 81 -0.44 -0.14 -13.21
N GLU A 82 0.09 0.47 -14.27
CA GLU A 82 0.16 -0.15 -15.60
C GLU A 82 1.24 -1.23 -15.71
N TYR A 83 2.28 -1.13 -14.87
CA TYR A 83 3.39 -2.06 -14.90
C TYR A 83 3.07 -3.43 -14.27
N PHE A 84 2.13 -3.47 -13.33
CA PHE A 84 1.71 -4.66 -12.60
C PHE A 84 0.41 -5.22 -13.15
#